data_AF-A0A4Q3R5W3-F1
#
_entry.id   AF-A0A4Q3R5W3-F1
#
_cell.length_a   1.000
_cell.length_b   1.000
_cell.length_c   1.000
_cell.angle_alpha   90.00
_cell.angle_beta   90.00
_cell.angle_gamma   90.00
#
_symmetry.space_group_name_H-M   'P 1'
#
loop_
_entity.id
_entity.type
_entity.pdbx_description
1 polymer ?
#
loop_
_entity_poly.entity_id
_entity_poly.type
_entity_poly.pdbx_seq_one_letter_code
_entity_poly.pdbx_strand_id
1 'polypeptide(L)'
;MKVRETKVLRGPNFWSIKRHKLIQLTLDLVELEHKPTDAIPGFLERLQQLLPSLHEHRCSVGKPGGFFERVKRGTWMGHVVEHIAIEIQNLAGIEVGFGQTRGTGEEGVYHMVFEYGEEEEGRYAARAAIAIAEALIAGKEYDLNSDIAEIRRLWFKEKLGPSTGSIVAEARKRNIPIMRLDNDSLVQLGYGSKLRRIEATITSHTSSLAVDVAGDKDKTKKLLQAANLPVPYGDVISDIENLKETIDLVGYPIVIKPLNGNHGKGATIDIRDWEHAACAFHRAQKYGSDIIVEKFIQGSDYRVLVVNNKFVAA
;
A
#
# COMPACT_ATOMS: atom_id res chain seq x y z
N MET A 1 -29.79 11.00 5.65
CA MET A 1 -29.72 11.32 4.20
C MET A 1 -29.77 10.01 3.41
N LYS A 2 -29.94 10.02 2.09
CA LYS A 2 -30.00 8.77 1.29
C LYS A 2 -29.01 8.79 0.14
N VAL A 3 -28.24 7.71 0.01
CA VAL A 3 -27.37 7.48 -1.16
C VAL A 3 -28.22 6.85 -2.26
N ARG A 4 -28.45 7.57 -3.35
CA ARG A 4 -29.14 7.04 -4.54
C ARG A 4 -28.20 6.21 -5.42
N GLU A 5 -26.94 6.63 -5.52
CA GLU A 5 -25.95 6.00 -6.39
C GLU A 5 -24.53 6.22 -5.89
N THR A 6 -23.64 5.26 -6.13
CA THR A 6 -22.20 5.38 -5.90
C THR A 6 -21.44 4.94 -7.16
N LYS A 7 -20.65 5.84 -7.73
CA LYS A 7 -19.76 5.56 -8.86
C LYS A 7 -18.30 5.70 -8.44
N VAL A 8 -17.47 4.80 -8.95
CA VAL A 8 -16.01 4.88 -8.82
C VAL A 8 -15.43 5.23 -10.18
N LEU A 9 -14.81 6.38 -10.25
CA LEU A 9 -14.14 6.91 -11.43
C LEU A 9 -12.65 6.60 -11.30
N ARG A 10 -12.07 5.92 -12.31
CA ARG A 10 -10.69 5.39 -12.29
C ARG A 10 -9.76 6.07 -13.32
N GLY A 11 -10.29 7.02 -14.07
CA GLY A 11 -9.64 7.60 -15.26
C GLY A 11 -10.13 9.02 -15.55
N PRO A 12 -9.88 9.52 -16.77
CA PRO A 12 -10.44 10.78 -17.24
C PRO A 12 -11.94 10.83 -16.99
N ASN A 13 -12.41 11.93 -16.42
CA ASN A 13 -13.79 12.05 -15.97
C ASN A 13 -14.29 13.49 -16.10
N PHE A 14 -15.61 13.66 -15.92
CA PHE A 14 -16.29 14.95 -16.04
C PHE A 14 -15.86 15.98 -14.98
N TRP A 15 -15.47 15.54 -13.78
CA TRP A 15 -15.22 16.41 -12.62
C TRP A 15 -13.84 17.04 -12.62
N SER A 16 -12.85 16.33 -13.16
CA SER A 16 -11.48 16.82 -13.19
C SER A 16 -10.69 16.22 -14.35
N ILE A 17 -9.97 17.10 -15.06
CA ILE A 17 -8.98 16.71 -16.07
C ILE A 17 -7.64 16.27 -15.47
N LYS A 18 -7.43 16.47 -14.16
CA LYS A 18 -6.18 16.12 -13.46
C LYS A 18 -6.33 14.99 -12.44
N ARG A 19 -7.51 14.87 -11.82
CA ARG A 19 -7.79 13.88 -10.78
C ARG A 19 -8.60 12.74 -11.38
N HIS A 20 -8.01 11.54 -11.41
CA HIS A 20 -8.62 10.39 -12.08
C HIS A 20 -9.31 9.41 -11.13
N LYS A 21 -8.90 9.38 -9.85
CA LYS A 21 -9.44 8.51 -8.81
C LYS A 21 -10.44 9.29 -7.96
N LEU A 22 -11.71 9.22 -8.34
CA LEU A 22 -12.79 9.93 -7.65
C LEU A 22 -13.96 9.00 -7.29
N ILE A 23 -14.49 9.13 -6.08
CA ILE A 23 -15.79 8.57 -5.69
C ILE A 23 -16.84 9.64 -5.96
N GLN A 24 -17.87 9.31 -6.74
CA GLN A 24 -19.05 10.14 -6.93
C GLN A 24 -20.24 9.50 -6.23
N LEU A 25 -20.83 10.23 -5.28
CA LEU A 25 -22.09 9.89 -4.63
C LEU A 25 -23.20 10.78 -5.19
N THR A 26 -24.33 10.18 -5.53
CA THR A 26 -25.59 10.90 -5.72
C THR A 26 -26.34 10.87 -4.39
N LEU A 27 -26.32 11.99 -3.68
CA LEU A 27 -26.89 12.15 -2.34
C LEU A 27 -28.21 12.90 -2.41
N ASP A 28 -29.24 12.30 -1.83
CA ASP A 28 -30.54 12.92 -1.57
C ASP A 28 -30.57 13.35 -0.11
N LEU A 29 -30.65 14.67 0.10
CA LEU A 29 -30.64 15.26 1.44
C LEU A 29 -31.99 15.09 2.15
N VAL A 30 -33.07 14.81 1.43
CA VAL A 30 -34.43 14.69 1.98
C VAL A 30 -34.73 15.92 2.85
N GLU A 31 -35.13 15.73 4.11
CA GLU A 31 -35.42 16.81 5.07
C GLU A 31 -34.23 17.73 5.38
N LEU A 32 -32.99 17.28 5.12
CA LEU A 32 -31.79 18.08 5.34
C LEU A 32 -31.61 19.16 4.28
N GLU A 33 -32.33 19.11 3.16
CA GLU A 33 -32.32 20.20 2.18
C GLU A 33 -32.76 21.52 2.80
N HIS A 34 -33.75 21.47 3.69
CA HIS A 34 -34.30 22.62 4.39
C HIS A 34 -33.65 22.85 5.76
N LYS A 35 -32.60 22.11 6.10
CA LYS A 35 -31.86 22.21 7.36
C LYS A 35 -30.35 22.30 7.10
N PRO A 36 -29.87 23.45 6.61
CA PRO A 36 -28.43 23.71 6.48
C PRO A 36 -27.75 23.65 7.86
N THR A 37 -26.42 23.56 7.87
CA THR A 37 -25.63 23.31 9.09
C THR A 37 -25.85 24.31 10.23
N ASP A 38 -26.18 25.57 9.94
CA ASP A 38 -26.49 26.62 10.91
C ASP A 38 -27.87 26.43 11.57
N ALA A 39 -28.78 25.72 10.92
CA ALA A 39 -30.07 25.33 11.47
C ALA A 39 -30.02 24.06 12.34
N ILE A 40 -28.84 23.45 12.51
CA ILE A 40 -28.64 22.24 13.31
C ILE A 40 -27.91 22.61 14.62
N PRO A 41 -28.60 22.64 15.77
CA PRO A 41 -28.01 23.10 17.03
C PRO A 41 -26.76 22.32 17.43
N GLY A 42 -25.68 23.04 17.74
CA GLY A 42 -24.41 22.48 18.21
C GLY A 42 -23.60 21.70 17.16
N PHE A 43 -23.99 21.74 15.88
CA PHE A 43 -23.36 20.95 14.83
C PHE A 43 -21.90 21.33 14.62
N LEU A 44 -21.61 22.64 14.54
CA LEU A 44 -20.27 23.15 14.33
C LEU A 44 -19.33 22.74 15.47
N GLU A 45 -19.78 22.88 16.71
CA GLU A 45 -19.00 22.57 17.91
C GLU A 45 -18.65 21.08 17.96
N ARG A 46 -19.63 20.21 17.69
CA ARG A 46 -19.39 18.76 17.60
C ARG A 46 -18.44 18.39 16.48
N LEU A 47 -18.56 19.02 15.31
CA LEU A 47 -17.68 18.79 14.17
C LEU A 47 -16.23 19.23 14.49
N GLN A 48 -16.05 20.39 15.11
CA GLN A 48 -14.75 20.90 15.53
C GLN A 48 -14.10 20.01 16.61
N GLN A 49 -14.91 19.46 17.53
CA GLN A 49 -14.42 18.54 18.55
C GLN A 49 -13.98 17.20 17.95
N LEU A 50 -14.75 16.65 17.01
CA LEU A 50 -14.47 15.35 16.41
C LEU A 50 -13.35 15.41 15.37
N LEU A 51 -13.31 16.46 14.54
CA LEU A 51 -12.38 16.62 13.41
C LEU A 51 -11.75 18.03 13.43
N PRO A 52 -10.91 18.36 14.43
CA PRO A 52 -10.32 19.70 14.58
C PRO A 52 -9.40 20.07 13.40
N SER A 53 -8.75 19.08 12.78
CA SER A 53 -7.83 19.23 11.64
C SER A 53 -8.50 19.73 10.36
N LEU A 54 -9.84 19.65 10.25
CA LEU A 54 -10.61 20.31 9.18
C LEU A 54 -10.39 21.83 9.13
N HIS A 55 -9.82 22.43 10.17
CA HIS A 55 -9.34 23.81 10.14
C HIS A 55 -8.38 24.07 8.97
N GLU A 56 -7.50 23.11 8.64
CA GLU A 56 -6.50 23.28 7.58
C GLU A 56 -7.10 23.12 6.18
N HIS A 57 -8.33 22.60 6.06
CA HIS A 57 -9.00 22.42 4.79
C HIS A 57 -9.38 23.77 4.17
N ARG A 58 -8.63 24.15 3.14
CA ARG A 58 -8.91 25.33 2.32
C ARG A 58 -10.08 25.02 1.38
N CYS A 59 -11.29 25.36 1.83
CA CYS A 59 -12.47 25.41 0.97
C CYS A 59 -12.33 26.55 -0.07
N SER A 60 -13.38 26.83 -0.85
CA SER A 60 -13.52 27.98 -1.78
C SER A 60 -13.04 29.34 -1.24
N VAL A 61 -13.01 29.54 0.08
CA VAL A 61 -12.52 30.75 0.75
C VAL A 61 -10.98 30.89 0.70
N GLY A 62 -10.24 29.81 0.44
CA GLY A 62 -8.80 29.82 0.19
C GLY A 62 -7.89 30.04 1.42
N LYS A 63 -8.46 30.17 2.62
CA LYS A 63 -7.75 30.38 3.90
C LYS A 63 -8.03 29.26 4.92
N PRO A 64 -7.10 28.98 5.85
CA PRO A 64 -7.37 28.14 7.01
C PRO A 64 -8.61 28.62 7.78
N GLY A 65 -9.40 27.69 8.31
CA GLY A 65 -10.68 27.93 8.99
C GLY A 65 -11.85 28.26 8.06
N GLY A 66 -11.61 28.46 6.75
CA GLY A 66 -12.64 28.85 5.78
C GLY A 66 -13.77 27.83 5.64
N PHE A 67 -13.50 26.54 5.86
CA PHE A 67 -14.55 25.51 5.89
C PHE A 67 -15.49 25.69 7.10
N PHE A 68 -14.94 25.85 8.31
CA PHE A 68 -15.74 26.08 9.52
C PHE A 68 -16.55 27.38 9.45
N GLU A 69 -16.00 28.44 8.86
CA GLU A 69 -16.77 29.67 8.58
C GLU A 69 -18.00 29.39 7.71
N ARG A 70 -17.86 28.51 6.71
CA ARG A 70 -18.97 28.09 5.83
C ARG A 70 -20.02 27.26 6.58
N VAL A 71 -19.57 26.34 7.44
CA VAL A 71 -20.46 25.55 8.31
C VAL A 71 -21.24 26.45 9.25
N LYS A 72 -20.58 27.46 9.85
CA LYS A 72 -21.22 28.45 10.72
C LYS A 72 -22.27 29.30 10.02
N ARG A 73 -22.03 29.65 8.74
CA ARG A 73 -22.95 30.44 7.91
C ARG A 73 -24.12 29.65 7.35
N GLY A 74 -24.06 28.32 7.43
CA GLY A 74 -24.99 27.43 6.76
C GLY A 74 -24.44 26.92 5.42
N THR A 75 -24.23 25.61 5.37
CA THR A 75 -23.92 24.89 4.13
C THR A 75 -24.71 23.58 4.11
N TRP A 76 -24.81 22.95 2.93
CA TRP A 76 -25.54 21.71 2.77
C TRP A 76 -24.71 20.51 3.19
N MET A 77 -25.39 19.48 3.69
CA MET A 77 -24.73 18.31 4.26
C MET A 77 -23.86 17.54 3.25
N GLY A 78 -24.21 17.57 1.96
CA GLY A 78 -23.36 16.98 0.91
C GLY A 78 -21.93 17.56 0.91
N HIS A 79 -21.80 18.88 1.06
CA HIS A 79 -20.51 19.55 1.13
C HIS A 79 -19.76 19.25 2.44
N VAL A 80 -20.47 18.97 3.53
CA VAL A 80 -19.83 18.54 4.79
C VAL A 80 -19.31 17.11 4.68
N VAL A 81 -20.11 16.18 4.16
CA VAL A 81 -19.70 14.78 3.94
C VAL A 81 -18.49 14.70 3.01
N GLU A 82 -18.41 15.54 1.98
CA GLU A 82 -17.23 15.67 1.11
C GLU A 82 -15.95 15.96 1.92
N HIS A 83 -15.97 17.00 2.76
CA HIS A 83 -14.80 17.39 3.55
C HIS A 83 -14.45 16.36 4.63
N ILE A 84 -15.45 15.71 5.24
CA ILE A 84 -15.23 14.60 6.19
C ILE A 84 -14.54 13.43 5.47
N ALA A 85 -15.03 13.04 4.28
CA ALA A 85 -14.46 11.92 3.52
C ALA A 85 -12.98 12.15 3.14
N ILE A 86 -12.63 13.39 2.79
CA ILE A 86 -11.23 13.78 2.52
C ILE A 86 -10.41 13.72 3.82
N GLU A 87 -10.93 14.27 4.91
CA GLU A 87 -10.20 14.37 6.17
C GLU A 87 -9.87 13.02 6.78
N ILE A 88 -10.84 12.10 6.86
CA ILE A 88 -10.60 10.78 7.47
C ILE A 88 -9.57 9.95 6.69
N GLN A 89 -9.46 10.17 5.38
CA GLN A 89 -8.39 9.60 4.56
C GLN A 89 -7.02 10.25 4.86
N ASN A 90 -6.97 11.58 5.00
CA ASN A 90 -5.75 12.29 5.38
C ASN A 90 -5.25 11.85 6.77
N LEU A 91 -6.15 11.69 7.75
CA LEU A 91 -5.84 11.15 9.08
C LEU A 91 -5.33 9.70 9.03
N ALA A 92 -5.79 8.91 8.05
CA ALA A 92 -5.27 7.58 7.79
C ALA A 92 -3.87 7.58 7.14
N GLY A 93 -3.38 8.73 6.68
CA GLY A 93 -2.08 8.91 6.03
C GLY A 93 -2.13 8.87 4.50
N ILE A 94 -3.32 9.05 3.92
CA ILE A 94 -3.54 9.01 2.47
C ILE A 94 -3.68 10.45 1.98
N GLU A 95 -2.75 10.90 1.13
CA GLU A 95 -2.74 12.27 0.64
C GLU A 95 -3.80 12.49 -0.46
N VAL A 96 -4.97 12.97 -0.06
CA VAL A 96 -6.07 13.35 -0.95
C VAL A 96 -6.58 14.75 -0.63
N GLY A 97 -7.08 15.47 -1.62
CA GLY A 97 -7.49 16.86 -1.36
C GLY A 97 -8.48 17.47 -2.33
N PHE A 98 -8.92 16.73 -3.35
CA PHE A 98 -9.96 17.22 -4.25
C PHE A 98 -11.35 16.79 -3.79
N GLY A 99 -12.26 17.75 -3.72
CA GLY A 99 -13.68 17.56 -3.45
C GLY A 99 -14.51 18.56 -4.26
N GLN A 100 -15.70 18.14 -4.68
CA GLN A 100 -16.69 19.03 -5.28
C GLN A 100 -18.12 18.50 -5.15
N THR A 101 -19.02 19.36 -4.67
CA THR A 101 -20.46 19.10 -4.57
C THR A 101 -21.24 20.02 -5.49
N ARG A 102 -22.13 19.47 -6.33
CA ARG A 102 -23.01 20.22 -7.24
C ARG A 102 -24.41 19.60 -7.28
N GLY A 103 -25.45 20.42 -7.44
CA GLY A 103 -26.82 19.93 -7.64
C GLY A 103 -26.96 19.14 -8.94
N THR A 104 -27.88 18.18 -8.97
CA THR A 104 -28.18 17.39 -10.18
C THR A 104 -29.19 18.08 -11.11
N GLY A 105 -29.84 19.14 -10.62
CA GLY A 105 -31.01 19.77 -11.26
C GLY A 105 -32.34 19.36 -10.62
N GLU A 106 -32.34 18.28 -9.82
CA GLU A 106 -33.44 17.91 -8.93
C GLU A 106 -33.22 18.53 -7.55
N GLU A 107 -34.26 19.10 -6.96
CA GLU A 107 -34.19 19.74 -5.63
C GLU A 107 -33.82 18.71 -4.56
N GLY A 108 -32.92 19.08 -3.65
CA GLY A 108 -32.43 18.19 -2.59
C GLY A 108 -31.44 17.12 -3.04
N VAL A 109 -31.13 17.01 -4.33
CA VAL A 109 -30.26 15.96 -4.87
C VAL A 109 -28.95 16.54 -5.42
N TYR A 110 -27.84 15.99 -4.94
CA TYR A 110 -26.50 16.48 -5.23
C TYR A 110 -25.59 15.36 -5.72
N HIS A 111 -24.74 15.67 -6.68
CA HIS A 111 -23.51 14.93 -6.91
C HIS A 111 -22.43 15.47 -5.99
N MET A 112 -21.97 14.64 -5.07
CA MET A 112 -20.82 14.90 -4.22
C MET A 112 -19.66 14.00 -4.67
N VAL A 113 -18.51 14.61 -4.93
CA VAL A 113 -17.34 13.92 -5.45
C VAL A 113 -16.14 14.22 -4.59
N PHE A 114 -15.34 13.20 -4.28
CA PHE A 114 -14.07 13.36 -3.58
C PHE A 114 -13.01 12.39 -4.10
N GLU A 115 -11.75 12.77 -3.92
CA GLU A 115 -10.59 11.98 -4.30
C GLU A 115 -10.31 10.84 -3.32
N TYR A 116 -9.84 9.72 -3.85
CA TYR A 116 -9.47 8.53 -3.08
C TYR A 116 -8.06 8.02 -3.41
N GLY A 117 -7.47 7.24 -2.49
CA GLY A 117 -6.17 6.61 -2.68
C GLY A 117 -6.25 5.34 -3.53
N GLU A 118 -6.92 4.31 -3.03
CA GLU A 118 -7.34 3.06 -3.65
C GLU A 118 -8.87 2.87 -3.56
N GLU A 119 -9.42 1.86 -4.23
CA GLU A 119 -10.87 1.85 -4.43
C GLU A 119 -11.64 1.47 -3.16
N GLU A 120 -11.19 0.43 -2.46
CA GLU A 120 -11.94 -0.11 -1.34
C GLU A 120 -11.96 0.85 -0.13
N GLU A 121 -10.85 1.54 0.17
CA GLU A 121 -10.86 2.53 1.23
C GLU A 121 -11.63 3.80 0.83
N GLY A 122 -11.62 4.20 -0.45
CA GLY A 122 -12.44 5.31 -0.93
C GLY A 122 -13.94 5.03 -0.75
N ARG A 123 -14.38 3.81 -1.08
CA ARG A 123 -15.76 3.35 -0.83
C ARG A 123 -16.08 3.29 0.66
N TYR A 124 -15.14 2.88 1.50
CA TYR A 124 -15.30 2.89 2.95
C TYR A 124 -15.44 4.32 3.47
N ALA A 125 -14.54 5.23 3.06
CA ALA A 125 -14.54 6.63 3.46
C ALA A 125 -15.87 7.33 3.10
N ALA A 126 -16.45 7.03 1.94
CA ALA A 126 -17.78 7.51 1.56
C ALA A 126 -18.86 7.13 2.60
N ARG A 127 -18.90 5.86 3.01
CA ARG A 127 -19.89 5.36 3.99
C ARG A 127 -19.63 5.92 5.38
N ALA A 128 -18.38 5.91 5.82
CA ALA A 128 -17.96 6.44 7.12
C ALA A 128 -18.27 7.94 7.22
N ALA A 129 -18.01 8.73 6.19
CA ALA A 129 -18.29 10.16 6.19
C ALA A 129 -19.80 10.48 6.34
N ILE A 130 -20.66 9.68 5.73
CA ILE A 130 -22.12 9.78 5.91
C ILE A 130 -22.50 9.41 7.35
N ALA A 131 -21.98 8.29 7.88
CA ALA A 131 -22.26 7.85 9.24
C ALA A 131 -21.80 8.87 10.29
N ILE A 132 -20.62 9.47 10.11
CA ILE A 132 -20.10 10.56 10.94
C ILE A 132 -21.06 11.76 10.88
N ALA A 133 -21.45 12.19 9.67
CA ALA A 133 -22.36 13.32 9.51
C ALA A 133 -23.71 13.06 10.18
N GLU A 134 -24.28 11.86 10.05
CA GLU A 134 -25.53 11.48 10.71
C GLU A 134 -25.42 11.45 12.24
N ALA A 135 -24.30 10.95 12.78
CA ALA A 135 -24.03 10.99 14.22
C ALA A 135 -23.90 12.43 14.73
N LEU A 136 -23.21 13.30 14.00
CA LEU A 136 -23.06 14.72 14.32
C LEU A 136 -24.41 15.47 14.29
N ILE A 137 -25.29 15.15 13.32
CA ILE A 137 -26.65 15.71 13.27
C ILE A 137 -27.46 15.24 14.48
N ALA A 138 -27.37 13.95 14.82
CA ALA A 138 -28.10 13.35 15.93
C ALA A 138 -27.52 13.69 17.32
N GLY A 139 -26.36 14.35 17.40
CA GLY A 139 -25.68 14.63 18.66
C GLY A 139 -25.16 13.38 19.37
N LYS A 140 -24.84 12.32 18.62
CA LYS A 140 -24.31 11.06 19.16
C LYS A 140 -22.78 11.09 19.14
N GLU A 141 -22.19 10.41 20.11
CA GLU A 141 -20.76 10.10 20.09
C GLU A 141 -20.43 9.18 18.91
N TYR A 142 -19.22 9.30 18.37
CA TYR A 142 -18.75 8.55 17.22
C TYR A 142 -17.29 8.13 17.40
N ASP A 143 -16.98 6.85 17.19
CA ASP A 143 -15.61 6.33 17.24
C ASP A 143 -14.91 6.53 15.89
N LEU A 144 -14.25 7.68 15.76
CA LEU A 144 -13.45 8.01 14.57
C LEU A 144 -12.21 7.10 14.41
N ASN A 145 -11.64 6.59 15.50
CA ASN A 145 -10.37 5.85 15.44
C ASN A 145 -10.54 4.49 14.75
N SER A 146 -11.68 3.83 14.97
CA SER A 146 -12.01 2.59 14.26
C SER A 146 -12.05 2.78 12.74
N ASP A 147 -12.66 3.87 12.26
CA ASP A 147 -12.71 4.17 10.83
C ASP A 147 -11.35 4.51 10.25
N ILE A 148 -10.54 5.31 10.95
CA ILE A 148 -9.17 5.63 10.52
C ILE A 148 -8.32 4.37 10.40
N ALA A 149 -8.43 3.46 11.37
CA ALA A 149 -7.70 2.19 11.37
C ALA A 149 -8.12 1.30 10.19
N GLU A 150 -9.42 1.23 9.91
CA GLU A 150 -9.94 0.42 8.80
C GLU A 150 -9.58 1.01 7.43
N ILE A 151 -9.69 2.33 7.25
CA ILE A 151 -9.23 3.02 6.03
C ILE A 151 -7.75 2.75 5.79
N ARG A 152 -6.92 2.88 6.83
CA ARG A 152 -5.49 2.58 6.74
C ARG A 152 -5.26 1.12 6.34
N ARG A 153 -5.97 0.18 6.96
CA ARG A 153 -5.85 -1.26 6.65
C ARG A 153 -6.19 -1.55 5.19
N LEU A 154 -7.31 -1.02 4.70
CA LEU A 154 -7.76 -1.18 3.31
C LEU A 154 -6.75 -0.58 2.33
N TRP A 155 -6.25 0.62 2.61
CA TRP A 155 -5.23 1.27 1.79
C TRP A 155 -3.93 0.46 1.71
N PHE A 156 -3.41 -0.03 2.84
CA PHE A 156 -2.19 -0.86 2.84
C PHE A 156 -2.38 -2.22 2.15
N LYS A 157 -3.60 -2.75 2.15
CA LYS A 157 -3.94 -3.99 1.46
C LYS A 157 -3.85 -3.83 -0.06
N GLU A 158 -4.28 -2.69 -0.60
CA GLU A 158 -4.38 -2.49 -2.05
C GLU A 158 -3.22 -1.71 -2.66
N LYS A 159 -2.57 -0.81 -1.92
CA LYS A 159 -1.55 0.06 -2.49
C LYS A 159 -0.34 -0.72 -3.02
N LEU A 160 0.35 -0.13 -3.98
CA LEU A 160 1.60 -0.68 -4.48
C LEU A 160 2.65 -0.73 -3.36
N GLY A 161 3.39 -1.84 -3.30
CA GLY A 161 4.55 -1.99 -2.41
C GLY A 161 5.64 -0.95 -2.67
N PRO A 162 6.58 -0.74 -1.74
CA PRO A 162 7.53 0.37 -1.78
C PRO A 162 8.37 0.41 -3.05
N SER A 163 8.84 -0.75 -3.56
CA SER A 163 9.63 -0.83 -4.78
C SER A 163 8.82 -0.43 -6.02
N THR A 164 7.66 -1.07 -6.24
CA THR A 164 6.79 -0.76 -7.39
C THR A 164 6.28 0.68 -7.31
N GLY A 165 5.86 1.12 -6.11
CA GLY A 165 5.41 2.48 -5.85
C GLY A 165 6.46 3.52 -6.20
N SER A 166 7.73 3.27 -5.86
CA SER A 166 8.84 4.17 -6.22
C SER A 166 9.05 4.28 -7.74
N ILE A 167 9.00 3.14 -8.45
CA ILE A 167 9.12 3.14 -9.92
C ILE A 167 7.94 3.88 -10.56
N VAL A 168 6.71 3.64 -10.08
CA VAL A 168 5.50 4.29 -10.58
C VAL A 168 5.51 5.80 -10.31
N ALA A 169 5.93 6.22 -9.11
CA ALA A 169 6.05 7.63 -8.75
C ALA A 169 7.05 8.35 -9.66
N GLU A 170 8.22 7.75 -9.90
CA GLU A 170 9.23 8.31 -10.80
C GLU A 170 8.75 8.34 -12.26
N ALA A 171 8.05 7.30 -12.71
CA ALA A 171 7.49 7.26 -14.05
C ALA A 171 6.42 8.36 -14.25
N ARG A 172 5.57 8.61 -13.25
CA ARG A 172 4.61 9.73 -13.26
C ARG A 172 5.32 11.09 -13.33
N LYS A 173 6.39 11.31 -12.55
CA LYS A 173 7.18 12.55 -12.62
C LYS A 173 7.77 12.80 -14.01
N ARG A 174 8.09 11.73 -14.74
CA ARG A 174 8.60 11.78 -16.13
C ARG A 174 7.49 11.80 -17.19
N ASN A 175 6.23 11.96 -16.80
CA ASN A 175 5.06 11.90 -17.70
C ASN A 175 4.98 10.59 -18.50
N ILE A 176 5.48 9.49 -17.94
CA ILE A 176 5.32 8.15 -18.52
C ILE A 176 3.93 7.63 -18.12
N PRO A 177 3.07 7.24 -19.08
CA PRO A 177 1.76 6.69 -18.76
C PRO A 177 1.86 5.39 -17.97
N ILE A 178 0.95 5.19 -17.02
CA ILE A 178 0.92 4.04 -16.12
C ILE A 178 -0.45 3.39 -16.13
N MET A 179 -0.46 2.06 -16.18
CA MET A 179 -1.66 1.25 -16.00
C MET A 179 -1.32 0.07 -15.09
N ARG A 180 -2.01 -0.06 -13.96
CA ARG A 180 -1.94 -1.28 -13.13
C ARG A 180 -2.80 -2.35 -13.81
N LEU A 181 -2.25 -3.55 -13.98
CA LEU A 181 -2.88 -4.63 -14.74
C LEU A 181 -3.60 -5.64 -13.85
N ASP A 182 -3.28 -5.67 -12.55
CA ASP A 182 -3.88 -6.56 -11.56
C ASP A 182 -4.09 -5.83 -10.20
N ASN A 183 -4.51 -6.61 -9.20
CA ASN A 183 -4.64 -6.13 -7.82
C ASN A 183 -3.32 -6.25 -7.03
N ASP A 184 -2.25 -6.74 -7.65
CA ASP A 184 -0.94 -6.97 -7.06
C ASP A 184 0.06 -5.93 -7.59
N SER A 185 1.23 -6.36 -8.06
CA SER A 185 2.32 -5.45 -8.41
C SER A 185 2.60 -5.36 -9.92
N LEU A 186 1.73 -5.93 -10.77
CA LEU A 186 1.91 -5.91 -12.20
C LEU A 186 1.47 -4.56 -12.77
N VAL A 187 2.45 -3.84 -13.32
CA VAL A 187 2.26 -2.49 -13.84
C VAL A 187 2.82 -2.39 -15.25
N GLN A 188 2.03 -1.79 -16.14
CA GLN A 188 2.47 -1.35 -17.46
C GLN A 188 2.94 0.11 -17.41
N LEU A 189 4.10 0.35 -18.00
CA LEU A 189 4.69 1.67 -18.26
C LEU A 189 4.64 1.94 -19.77
N GLY A 190 4.10 3.08 -20.19
CA GLY A 190 4.01 3.48 -21.59
C GLY A 190 2.98 2.71 -22.42
N TYR A 191 2.99 2.97 -23.74
CA TYR A 191 2.03 2.43 -24.71
C TYR A 191 2.72 1.91 -25.98
N GLY A 192 2.01 1.07 -26.74
CA GLY A 192 2.42 0.61 -28.06
C GLY A 192 3.80 -0.04 -28.06
N SER A 193 4.64 0.28 -29.05
CA SER A 193 6.00 -0.28 -29.19
C SER A 193 6.95 0.08 -28.04
N LYS A 194 6.63 1.10 -27.24
CA LYS A 194 7.41 1.53 -26.08
C LYS A 194 6.89 0.96 -24.75
N LEU A 195 5.82 0.15 -24.76
CA LEU A 195 5.27 -0.43 -23.55
C LEU A 195 6.30 -1.32 -22.84
N ARG A 196 6.35 -1.26 -21.52
CA ARG A 196 7.12 -2.15 -20.65
C ARG A 196 6.23 -2.62 -19.51
N ARG A 197 6.46 -3.84 -19.04
CA ARG A 197 5.79 -4.38 -17.86
C ARG A 197 6.81 -4.61 -16.75
N ILE A 198 6.38 -4.30 -15.54
CA ILE A 198 7.12 -4.59 -14.33
C ILE A 198 6.22 -5.32 -13.35
N GLU A 199 6.81 -6.19 -12.55
CA GLU A 199 6.19 -6.79 -11.38
C GLU A 199 7.22 -6.74 -10.24
N ALA A 200 6.89 -6.06 -9.16
CA ALA A 200 7.89 -5.59 -8.19
C ALA A 200 9.08 -4.88 -8.89
N THR A 201 10.27 -5.50 -8.84
CA THR A 201 11.50 -5.03 -9.52
C THR A 201 11.88 -5.88 -10.73
N ILE A 202 11.10 -6.90 -11.08
CA ILE A 202 11.27 -7.71 -12.28
C ILE A 202 10.73 -6.91 -13.46
N THR A 203 11.48 -6.84 -14.55
CA THR A 203 11.11 -6.06 -15.73
C THR A 203 10.98 -6.97 -16.95
N SER A 204 10.40 -6.46 -18.04
CA SER A 204 10.38 -7.17 -19.33
C SER A 204 11.77 -7.48 -19.91
N HIS A 205 12.84 -6.93 -19.34
CA HIS A 205 14.23 -7.23 -19.72
C HIS A 205 14.91 -8.23 -18.78
N THR A 206 14.25 -8.61 -17.68
CA THR A 206 14.74 -9.63 -16.78
C THR A 206 14.42 -11.00 -17.39
N SER A 207 15.45 -11.74 -17.80
CA SER A 207 15.29 -13.10 -18.32
C SER A 207 14.61 -14.00 -17.29
N SER A 208 13.66 -14.82 -17.70
CA SER A 208 13.03 -15.81 -16.81
C SER A 208 14.06 -16.74 -16.19
N LEU A 209 15.05 -17.17 -16.98
CA LEU A 209 16.17 -17.98 -16.51
C LEU A 209 16.97 -17.26 -15.42
N ALA A 210 17.14 -15.93 -15.51
CA ALA A 210 17.85 -15.16 -14.49
C ALA A 210 17.03 -15.08 -13.19
N VAL A 211 15.70 -14.98 -13.27
CA VAL A 211 14.81 -15.04 -12.10
C VAL A 211 14.89 -16.42 -11.44
N ASP A 212 14.78 -17.49 -12.22
CA ASP A 212 14.83 -18.87 -11.72
C ASP A 212 16.18 -19.18 -11.07
N VAL A 213 17.29 -18.76 -11.69
CA VAL A 213 18.63 -18.89 -11.12
C VAL A 213 18.74 -18.11 -9.82
N ALA A 214 18.33 -16.84 -9.79
CA ALA A 214 18.44 -16.00 -8.60
C ALA A 214 17.58 -16.50 -7.42
N GLY A 215 16.45 -17.16 -7.70
CA GLY A 215 15.61 -17.81 -6.68
C GLY A 215 16.21 -19.11 -6.13
N ASP A 216 17.13 -19.74 -6.86
CA ASP A 216 17.78 -20.99 -6.50
C ASP A 216 19.20 -20.72 -5.98
N LYS A 217 19.37 -20.83 -4.66
CA LYS A 217 20.64 -20.50 -4.00
C LYS A 217 21.79 -21.40 -4.46
N ASP A 218 21.54 -22.68 -4.73
CA ASP A 218 22.58 -23.62 -5.15
C ASP A 218 23.03 -23.34 -6.60
N LYS A 219 22.08 -23.12 -7.52
CA LYS A 219 22.42 -22.73 -8.90
C LYS A 219 23.18 -21.40 -8.94
N THR A 220 22.71 -20.40 -8.19
CA THR A 220 23.41 -19.11 -8.09
C THR A 220 24.84 -19.30 -7.60
N LYS A 221 25.02 -20.07 -6.50
CA LYS A 221 26.33 -20.35 -5.92
C LYS A 221 27.27 -21.04 -6.92
N LYS A 222 26.81 -22.07 -7.61
CA LYS A 222 27.60 -22.80 -8.61
C LYS A 222 28.05 -21.89 -9.76
N LEU A 223 27.20 -21.00 -10.23
CA LEU A 223 27.56 -20.03 -11.27
C LEU A 223 28.60 -19.00 -10.79
N LEU A 224 28.42 -18.47 -9.58
CA LEU A 224 29.38 -17.54 -8.98
C LEU A 224 30.74 -18.22 -8.76
N GLN A 225 30.74 -19.46 -8.25
CA GLN A 225 31.96 -20.25 -8.05
C GLN A 225 32.67 -20.57 -9.38
N ALA A 226 31.93 -20.95 -10.42
CA ALA A 226 32.49 -21.17 -11.75
C ALA A 226 33.10 -19.90 -12.36
N ALA A 227 32.60 -18.73 -11.97
CA ALA A 227 33.17 -17.43 -12.31
C ALA A 227 34.33 -17.01 -11.37
N ASN A 228 34.82 -17.90 -10.49
CA ASN A 228 35.85 -17.64 -9.48
C ASN A 228 35.50 -16.55 -8.46
N LEU A 229 34.21 -16.32 -8.21
CA LEU A 229 33.76 -15.44 -7.14
C LEU A 229 33.72 -16.21 -5.81
N PRO A 230 34.12 -15.57 -4.69
CA PRO A 230 34.09 -16.21 -3.38
C PRO A 230 32.65 -16.47 -2.95
N VAL A 231 32.35 -17.72 -2.63
CA VAL A 231 31.07 -18.15 -2.07
C VAL A 231 31.31 -19.02 -0.82
N PRO A 232 30.41 -19.01 0.18
CA PRO A 232 30.56 -19.87 1.35
C PRO A 232 30.59 -21.34 0.94
N TYR A 233 31.59 -22.10 1.39
CA TYR A 233 31.63 -23.55 1.15
C TYR A 233 30.46 -24.25 1.85
N GLY A 234 29.89 -25.28 1.23
CA GLY A 234 28.68 -25.93 1.75
C GLY A 234 27.99 -26.80 0.71
N ASP A 235 27.10 -27.67 1.18
CA ASP A 235 26.40 -28.67 0.38
C ASP A 235 24.88 -28.66 0.63
N VAL A 236 24.13 -29.31 -0.26
CA VAL A 236 22.68 -29.49 -0.17
C VAL A 236 22.39 -30.92 0.29
N ILE A 237 21.59 -31.06 1.34
CA ILE A 237 21.15 -32.34 1.89
C ILE A 237 19.63 -32.34 2.07
N SER A 238 19.01 -33.50 1.90
CA SER A 238 17.57 -33.68 2.12
C SER A 238 17.26 -34.43 3.40
N ASP A 239 18.22 -35.23 3.89
CA ASP A 239 18.10 -36.14 5.02
C ASP A 239 19.05 -35.77 6.16
N ILE A 240 18.61 -35.93 7.41
CA ILE A 240 19.39 -35.55 8.59
C ILE A 240 20.60 -36.48 8.81
N GLU A 241 20.52 -37.70 8.29
CA GLU A 241 21.58 -38.71 8.33
C GLU A 241 22.87 -38.17 7.67
N ASN A 242 22.72 -37.38 6.61
CA ASN A 242 23.84 -36.76 5.89
C ASN A 242 24.37 -35.51 6.61
N LEU A 243 23.62 -34.94 7.56
CA LEU A 243 23.98 -33.69 8.23
C LEU A 243 25.33 -33.77 8.93
N LYS A 244 25.61 -34.88 9.61
CA LYS A 244 26.86 -35.03 10.34
C LYS A 244 28.07 -35.02 9.42
N GLU A 245 28.02 -35.80 8.34
CA GLU A 245 29.09 -35.86 7.34
C GLU A 245 29.30 -34.51 6.65
N THR A 246 28.21 -33.81 6.31
CA THR A 246 28.31 -32.46 5.74
C THR A 246 28.94 -31.46 6.73
N ILE A 247 28.59 -31.54 8.02
CA ILE A 247 29.20 -30.69 9.06
C ILE A 247 30.68 -31.00 9.21
N ASP A 248 31.09 -32.27 9.18
CA ASP A 248 32.50 -32.66 9.28
C ASP A 248 33.33 -32.12 8.10
N LEU A 249 32.73 -32.03 6.91
CA LEU A 249 33.35 -31.44 5.71
C LEU A 249 33.39 -29.91 5.74
N VAL A 250 32.30 -29.25 6.17
CA VAL A 250 32.19 -27.78 6.17
C VAL A 250 32.89 -27.14 7.37
N GLY A 251 32.80 -27.80 8.52
CA GLY A 251 33.29 -27.36 9.82
C GLY A 251 32.52 -26.19 10.44
N TYR A 252 32.33 -26.21 11.76
CA TYR A 252 31.72 -25.11 12.51
C TYR A 252 32.54 -23.79 12.44
N PRO A 253 31.90 -22.62 12.64
CA PRO A 253 30.46 -22.40 12.68
C PRO A 253 29.79 -22.55 11.30
N ILE A 254 28.52 -22.95 11.29
CA ILE A 254 27.71 -23.19 10.07
C ILE A 254 26.40 -22.41 10.05
N VAL A 255 25.79 -22.35 8.88
CA VAL A 255 24.44 -21.86 8.60
C VAL A 255 23.62 -23.00 8.00
N ILE A 256 22.38 -23.16 8.47
CA ILE A 256 21.42 -24.11 7.93
C ILE A 256 20.18 -23.36 7.46
N LYS A 257 19.78 -23.53 6.20
CA LYS A 257 18.64 -22.83 5.60
C LYS A 257 17.99 -23.65 4.48
N PRO A 258 16.69 -23.49 4.22
CA PRO A 258 16.04 -24.14 3.08
C PRO A 258 16.57 -23.58 1.75
N LEU A 259 16.74 -24.45 0.76
CA LEU A 259 17.23 -24.11 -0.59
C LEU A 259 16.34 -23.03 -1.23
N ASN A 260 15.03 -23.25 -1.27
CA ASN A 260 14.05 -22.40 -1.95
C ASN A 260 13.35 -21.36 -1.03
N GLY A 261 13.89 -21.10 0.17
CA GLY A 261 13.30 -20.15 1.11
C GLY A 261 13.62 -18.68 0.80
N ASN A 262 12.62 -17.81 0.89
CA ASN A 262 12.76 -16.35 0.77
C ASN A 262 12.63 -15.66 2.14
N HIS A 263 13.16 -14.43 2.24
CA HIS A 263 13.06 -13.56 3.43
C HIS A 263 13.56 -14.18 4.75
N GLY A 264 14.57 -15.07 4.68
CA GLY A 264 15.17 -15.69 5.86
C GLY A 264 14.29 -16.72 6.57
N LYS A 265 13.13 -17.08 6.00
CA LYS A 265 12.25 -18.12 6.59
C LYS A 265 13.00 -19.45 6.66
N GLY A 266 13.02 -20.04 7.87
CA GLY A 266 13.69 -21.31 8.12
C GLY A 266 15.22 -21.25 8.19
N ALA A 267 15.85 -20.07 8.10
CA ALA A 267 17.30 -19.95 8.24
C ALA A 267 17.71 -19.87 9.71
N THR A 268 18.80 -20.57 10.06
CA THR A 268 19.47 -20.49 11.36
C THR A 268 20.96 -20.29 11.12
N ILE A 269 21.55 -19.30 11.78
CA ILE A 269 22.94 -18.86 11.58
C ILE A 269 23.78 -19.07 12.85
N ASP A 270 25.11 -19.00 12.70
CA ASP A 270 26.10 -19.13 13.78
C ASP A 270 25.90 -20.39 14.64
N ILE A 271 25.61 -21.51 13.99
CA ILE A 271 25.46 -22.82 14.64
C ILE A 271 26.86 -23.36 14.94
N ARG A 272 27.08 -23.79 16.19
CA ARG A 272 28.42 -24.19 16.69
C ARG A 272 28.49 -25.60 17.26
N ASP A 273 27.37 -26.29 17.34
CA ASP A 273 27.28 -27.65 17.90
C ASP A 273 26.17 -28.46 17.22
N TRP A 274 26.19 -29.75 17.50
CA TRP A 274 25.30 -30.74 16.90
C TRP A 274 23.83 -30.56 17.29
N GLU A 275 23.57 -30.25 18.56
CA GLU A 275 22.20 -30.13 19.08
C GLU A 275 21.47 -28.97 18.39
N HIS A 276 22.16 -27.82 18.23
CA HIS A 276 21.65 -26.70 17.47
C HIS A 276 21.52 -27.02 15.98
N ALA A 277 22.48 -27.75 15.40
CA ALA A 277 22.42 -28.13 13.99
C ALA A 277 21.20 -29.02 13.67
N ALA A 278 20.93 -30.03 14.49
CA ALA A 278 19.77 -30.90 14.33
C ALA A 278 18.45 -30.13 14.47
N CYS A 279 18.35 -29.24 15.46
CA CYS A 279 17.18 -28.39 15.64
C CYS A 279 16.97 -27.44 14.44
N ALA A 280 18.05 -26.81 13.97
CA ALA A 280 18.03 -25.92 12.82
C ALA A 280 17.60 -26.65 11.53
N PHE A 281 18.07 -27.87 11.32
CA PHE A 281 17.70 -28.71 10.19
C PHE A 281 16.20 -29.00 10.17
N HIS A 282 15.63 -29.48 11.28
CA HIS A 282 14.18 -29.72 11.37
C HIS A 282 13.36 -28.44 11.21
N ARG A 283 13.88 -27.29 11.69
CA ARG A 283 13.24 -25.98 11.46
C ARG A 283 13.25 -25.62 9.97
N ALA A 284 14.36 -25.86 9.27
CA ALA A 284 14.49 -25.59 7.85
C ALA A 284 13.59 -26.50 7.00
N GLN A 285 13.46 -27.78 7.37
CA GLN A 285 12.62 -28.78 6.69
C GLN A 285 11.13 -28.41 6.64
N LYS A 286 10.64 -27.61 7.61
CA LYS A 286 9.26 -27.08 7.57
C LYS A 286 9.00 -26.16 6.38
N TYR A 287 10.04 -25.68 5.71
CA TYR A 287 9.95 -24.72 4.61
C TYR A 287 10.46 -25.29 3.26
N GLY A 288 11.02 -26.50 3.24
CA GLY A 288 11.49 -27.16 2.02
C GLY A 288 12.20 -28.48 2.31
N SER A 289 12.16 -29.43 1.37
CA SER A 289 12.83 -30.73 1.50
C SER A 289 14.34 -30.63 1.40
N ASP A 290 14.85 -29.71 0.59
CA ASP A 290 16.28 -29.55 0.34
C ASP A 290 16.86 -28.43 1.20
N ILE A 291 17.87 -28.76 1.99
CA ILE A 291 18.47 -27.91 3.00
C ILE A 291 19.93 -27.65 2.65
N ILE A 292 20.32 -26.38 2.62
CA ILE A 292 21.72 -25.98 2.49
C ILE A 292 22.37 -25.96 3.87
N VAL A 293 23.51 -26.61 3.98
CA VAL A 293 24.46 -26.49 5.10
C VAL A 293 25.73 -25.82 4.57
N GLU A 294 26.02 -24.62 5.05
CA GLU A 294 27.15 -23.81 4.55
C GLU A 294 27.96 -23.18 5.68
N LYS A 295 29.20 -22.79 5.38
CA LYS A 295 30.09 -22.13 6.31
C LYS A 295 29.50 -20.79 6.76
N PHE A 296 29.47 -20.56 8.07
CA PHE A 296 29.15 -19.23 8.59
C PHE A 296 30.35 -18.30 8.37
N ILE A 297 30.10 -17.18 7.71
CA ILE A 297 31.11 -16.15 7.46
C ILE A 297 30.85 -14.99 8.42
N GLN A 298 31.81 -14.73 9.30
CA GLN A 298 31.75 -13.60 10.21
C GLN A 298 32.15 -12.31 9.47
N GLY A 299 31.33 -11.27 9.57
CA GLY A 299 31.61 -9.97 8.98
C GLY A 299 30.38 -9.06 8.94
N SER A 300 30.52 -7.95 8.22
CA SER A 300 29.42 -7.04 7.91
C SER A 300 28.74 -7.47 6.60
N ASP A 301 27.42 -7.50 6.61
CA ASP A 301 26.60 -7.74 5.41
C ASP A 301 26.27 -6.41 4.72
N TYR A 302 26.43 -6.36 3.39
CA TYR A 302 26.19 -5.17 2.57
C TYR A 302 25.25 -5.53 1.42
N ARG A 303 24.27 -4.64 1.14
CA ARG A 303 23.31 -4.84 0.05
C ARG A 303 23.65 -3.99 -1.15
N VAL A 304 24.26 -4.61 -2.15
CA VAL A 304 24.65 -3.93 -3.38
C VAL A 304 23.51 -3.93 -4.41
N LEU A 305 23.10 -2.74 -4.87
CA LEU A 305 22.18 -2.56 -5.99
C LEU A 305 22.94 -2.39 -7.30
N VAL A 306 22.75 -3.33 -8.23
CA VAL A 306 23.29 -3.28 -9.59
C VAL A 306 22.17 -3.04 -10.60
N VAL A 307 22.33 -2.03 -11.45
CA VAL A 307 21.38 -1.72 -12.54
C VAL A 307 22.18 -1.55 -13.83
N ASN A 308 21.80 -2.26 -14.89
CA ASN A 308 22.49 -2.21 -16.20
C ASN A 308 24.02 -2.37 -16.07
N ASN A 309 24.44 -3.39 -15.32
CA ASN A 309 25.84 -3.75 -15.10
C ASN A 309 26.67 -2.66 -14.37
N LYS A 310 26.01 -1.73 -13.67
CA LYS A 310 26.66 -0.70 -12.87
C LYS A 310 26.24 -0.79 -11.41
N PHE A 311 27.21 -0.63 -10.52
CA PHE A 311 26.97 -0.38 -9.10
C PHE A 311 26.26 0.97 -8.91
N VAL A 312 25.11 0.98 -8.25
CA VAL A 312 24.30 2.19 -8.05
C VAL A 312 24.26 2.62 -6.59
N ALA A 313 24.16 1.67 -5.65
CA ALA A 313 24.09 1.94 -4.22
C ALA A 313 24.51 0.71 -3.39
N ALA A 314 24.97 0.92 -2.14
CA ALA A 314 25.22 -0.10 -1.12
C ALA A 314 24.72 0.37 0.25
#